data_AF-X2B2F0-F1
#
_entry.id   AF-X2B2F0-F1
#
_cell.length_a   1.000
_cell.length_b   1.000
_cell.length_c   1.000
_cell.angle_alpha   90.00
_cell.angle_beta   90.00
_cell.angle_gamma   90.00
#
_symmetry.space_group_name_H-M   'P 1'
#
loop_
_entity.id
_entity.type
_entity.pdbx_description
1 polymer ?
#
loop_
_entity_poly.entity_id
_entity_poly.type
_entity_poly.pdbx_seq_one_letter_code
_entity_poly.pdbx_strand_id
1 'polypeptide(L)'
;DAHRKRYHEVDRQVYRCPKCTFATFSQSSFDKHMKKLHGPDSKLNSVCDICGKGFVTRNQLKMHREIHSADKKYKCRECPFATNTLSGLRSHSYAQH
;
A
#
# COMPACT_ATOMS: atom_id res chain seq x y z
N ASP A 1 41.18 -4.40 -28.47
CA ASP A 1 39.82 -4.92 -28.75
C ASP A 1 39.08 -5.41 -27.52
N ALA A 2 38.48 -4.46 -26.80
CA ALA A 2 37.76 -4.66 -25.55
C ALA A 2 36.26 -4.93 -25.80
N HIS A 3 35.96 -5.95 -26.60
CA HIS A 3 34.58 -6.32 -26.96
C HIS A 3 34.11 -7.57 -26.20
N ARG A 4 34.45 -7.68 -24.91
CA ARG A 4 33.98 -8.78 -24.05
C ARG A 4 32.85 -8.29 -23.12
N LYS A 5 31.64 -8.28 -23.70
CA LYS A 5 30.30 -8.47 -23.10
C LYS A 5 30.02 -7.76 -21.75
N ARG A 6 29.41 -6.58 -21.89
CA ARG A 6 28.75 -5.68 -20.91
C ARG A 6 27.50 -6.25 -20.19
N TYR A 7 27.50 -7.50 -19.75
CA TYR A 7 26.34 -8.10 -19.05
C TYR A 7 26.68 -8.88 -17.78
N HIS A 8 27.64 -8.40 -16.98
CA HIS A 8 27.73 -8.81 -15.59
C HIS A 8 26.73 -7.98 -14.77
N GLU A 9 25.58 -8.60 -14.48
CA GLU A 9 24.84 -8.53 -13.21
C GLU A 9 25.27 -7.38 -12.27
N VAL A 10 24.76 -6.17 -12.54
CA VAL A 10 24.82 -5.11 -11.54
C VAL A 10 23.74 -5.45 -10.53
N ASP A 11 24.12 -6.20 -9.49
CA ASP A 11 23.30 -6.42 -8.31
C ASP A 11 23.05 -5.06 -7.65
N ARG A 12 22.02 -4.38 -8.16
CA ARG A 12 21.65 -3.04 -7.73
C ARG A 12 21.02 -3.22 -6.36
N GLN A 13 21.79 -3.01 -5.30
CA GLN A 13 21.35 -3.20 -3.92
C GLN A 13 19.99 -2.52 -3.69
N VAL A 14 18.95 -3.33 -3.51
CA VAL A 14 17.60 -2.87 -3.22
C VAL A 14 17.37 -2.95 -1.73
N TYR A 15 17.09 -1.81 -1.12
CA TYR A 15 16.67 -1.71 0.28
C TYR A 15 15.20 -2.08 0.38
N ARG A 16 14.94 -3.28 0.93
CA ARG A 16 13.60 -3.80 1.17
C ARG A 16 13.20 -3.56 2.63
N CYS A 17 12.01 -3.04 2.85
CA CYS A 17 11.46 -2.89 4.19
C CYS A 17 11.08 -4.25 4.77
N PRO A 18 11.49 -4.58 6.01
CA PRO A 18 11.09 -5.84 6.65
C PRO A 18 9.66 -5.80 7.21
N LYS A 19 9.02 -4.62 7.26
CA LYS A 19 7.68 -4.41 7.86
C LYS A 19 6.57 -4.19 6.83
N CYS A 20 6.91 -3.91 5.58
CA CYS A 20 5.95 -3.74 4.48
C CYS A 20 6.64 -4.03 3.13
N THR A 21 5.88 -4.05 2.04
CA THR A 21 6.41 -4.30 0.67
C THR A 21 7.21 -3.14 0.07
N PHE A 22 7.44 -2.05 0.82
CA PHE A 22 8.21 -0.92 0.31
C PHE A 22 9.65 -1.32 -0.03
N ALA A 23 10.10 -0.94 -1.22
CA ALA A 23 11.46 -1.18 -1.70
C ALA A 23 12.00 0.07 -2.43
N THR A 24 13.29 0.33 -2.28
CA THR A 24 13.96 1.45 -2.94
C THR A 24 15.42 1.13 -3.24
N PHE A 25 16.02 1.79 -4.22
CA PHE A 25 17.44 1.67 -4.56
C PHE A 25 18.32 2.69 -3.81
N SER A 26 17.73 3.50 -2.92
CA SER A 26 18.41 4.57 -2.18
C SER A 26 18.36 4.32 -0.68
N GLN A 27 19.52 4.20 -0.04
CA GLN A 27 19.64 4.06 1.42
C GLN A 27 18.96 5.23 2.14
N SER A 28 19.22 6.46 1.70
CA SER A 28 18.64 7.66 2.33
C SER A 28 17.11 7.69 2.26
N SER A 29 16.52 7.18 1.18
CA SER A 29 15.08 7.04 1.02
C SER A 29 14.52 5.97 1.95
N PHE A 30 15.25 4.86 2.10
CA PHE A 30 14.92 3.79 3.04
C PHE A 30 14.94 4.27 4.49
N ASP A 31 15.97 5.00 4.90
CA ASP A 31 16.09 5.52 6.27
C ASP A 31 14.97 6.52 6.60
N LYS A 32 14.63 7.40 5.65
CA LYS A 32 13.49 8.33 5.77
C LYS A 32 12.17 7.56 5.87
N HIS A 33 11.98 6.52 5.07
CA HIS A 33 10.82 5.64 5.14
C HIS A 33 10.71 5.00 6.54
N MET A 34 11.78 4.38 7.02
CA MET A 34 11.80 3.70 8.32
C MET A 34 11.51 4.67 9.45
N LYS A 35 12.15 5.84 9.49
CA LYS A 35 11.89 6.85 10.54
C LYS A 35 10.46 7.37 10.51
N LYS A 36 9.91 7.65 9.33
CA LYS A 36 8.58 8.26 9.18
C LYS A 36 7.43 7.28 9.43
N LEU A 37 7.57 6.01 9.01
CA LEU A 37 6.48 5.02 9.04
C LEU A 37 6.65 3.92 10.09
N HIS A 38 7.88 3.68 10.55
CA HIS A 38 8.21 2.59 11.48
C HIS A 38 9.04 3.03 12.69
N GLY A 39 9.35 4.33 12.80
CA GLY A 39 10.10 4.90 13.91
C GLY A 39 9.25 5.04 15.18
N PRO A 40 9.89 5.23 16.34
CA PRO A 40 9.21 5.35 17.64
C PRO A 40 8.23 6.53 17.68
N ASP A 41 8.56 7.64 17.00
CA ASP A 41 7.72 8.84 16.94
C ASP A 41 6.72 8.81 15.77
N SER A 42 6.63 7.70 15.03
CA SER A 42 5.73 7.61 13.89
C SER A 42 4.28 7.70 14.35
N LYS A 43 3.61 8.79 13.99
CA LYS A 43 2.16 8.91 14.10
C LYS A 43 1.41 7.93 13.19
N LEU A 44 2.10 7.31 12.23
CA LEU A 44 1.56 6.34 11.29
C LEU A 44 1.90 4.92 11.75
N ASN A 45 1.37 4.51 12.90
CA ASN A 45 1.65 3.19 13.49
C ASN A 45 1.06 2.01 12.70
N SER A 46 0.26 2.28 11.66
CA SER A 46 -0.50 1.29 10.90
C SER A 46 -0.13 1.40 9.43
N VAL A 47 0.74 0.52 8.94
CA VAL A 47 1.21 0.50 7.54
C VAL A 47 0.61 -0.70 6.80
N CYS A 48 0.19 -0.48 5.56
CA CYS A 48 -0.26 -1.55 4.69
C CYS A 48 0.92 -2.42 4.25
N ASP A 49 0.82 -3.70 4.56
CA ASP A 49 1.75 -4.74 4.15
C ASP A 49 1.73 -5.01 2.64
N ILE A 50 0.64 -4.68 1.94
CA ILE A 50 0.50 -4.94 0.50
C ILE A 50 1.13 -3.81 -0.33
N CYS A 51 0.87 -2.54 0.01
CA CYS A 51 1.32 -1.40 -0.79
C CYS A 51 2.19 -0.38 -0.05
N GLY A 52 2.50 -0.60 1.23
CA GLY A 52 3.37 0.29 2.04
C GLY A 52 2.72 1.61 2.48
N LYS A 53 1.41 1.82 2.24
CA LYS A 53 0.72 3.06 2.63
C LYS A 53 0.54 3.15 4.15
N GLY A 54 0.91 4.29 4.74
CA GLY A 54 0.79 4.54 6.18
C GLY A 54 -0.52 5.22 6.58
N PHE A 55 -1.04 4.86 7.74
CA PHE A 55 -2.30 5.36 8.32
C PHE A 55 -2.11 5.72 9.79
N VAL A 56 -2.87 6.74 10.25
CA VAL A 56 -2.79 7.23 11.63
C VAL A 56 -3.45 6.26 12.61
N THR A 57 -4.44 5.48 12.16
CA THR A 57 -5.16 4.53 12.99
C THR A 57 -5.25 3.13 12.38
N ARG A 58 -5.32 2.10 13.22
CA ARG A 58 -5.51 0.72 12.79
C ARG A 58 -6.82 0.52 12.02
N ASN A 59 -7.88 1.24 12.41
CA ASN A 59 -9.17 1.17 11.69
C ASN A 59 -9.06 1.68 10.25
N GLN A 60 -8.32 2.77 10.02
CA GLN A 60 -8.08 3.28 8.66
C GLN A 60 -7.30 2.26 7.82
N LEU A 61 -6.27 1.62 8.39
CA LEU A 61 -5.55 0.55 7.72
C LEU A 61 -6.47 -0.66 7.43
N LYS A 62 -7.32 -1.06 8.37
CA LYS A 62 -8.27 -2.16 8.19
C LYS A 62 -9.22 -1.89 7.02
N MET A 63 -9.84 -0.70 6.99
CA MET A 63 -10.69 -0.29 5.87
C MET A 63 -9.91 -0.22 4.56
N HIS A 64 -8.66 0.26 4.59
CA HIS A 64 -7.81 0.27 3.41
C HIS A 64 -7.51 -1.15 2.89
N ARG A 65 -7.25 -2.13 3.76
CA ARG A 65 -6.98 -3.51 3.32
C ARG A 65 -8.13 -4.12 2.52
N GLU A 66 -9.37 -3.73 2.80
CA GLU A 66 -10.53 -4.18 2.02
C GLU A 66 -10.41 -3.78 0.54
N ILE A 67 -9.65 -2.73 0.18
CA ILE A 67 -9.42 -2.36 -1.24
C ILE A 67 -8.59 -3.38 -1.99
N HIS A 68 -7.67 -4.07 -1.30
CA HIS A 68 -6.84 -5.11 -1.88
C HIS A 68 -7.56 -6.46 -1.92
N SER A 69 -8.70 -6.57 -1.23
CA SER A 69 -9.56 -7.75 -1.31
C SER A 69 -10.43 -7.68 -2.56
N ALA A 70 -10.46 -8.78 -3.33
CA ALA A 70 -11.41 -8.96 -4.42
C ALA A 70 -12.84 -9.19 -3.91
N ASP A 71 -13.03 -9.40 -2.61
CA ASP A 71 -14.33 -9.62 -1.99
C ASP A 71 -15.10 -8.30 -1.81
N LYS A 72 -15.97 -8.00 -2.78
CA LYS A 72 -16.90 -6.87 -2.71
C LYS A 72 -18.09 -7.23 -1.82
N LYS A 73 -17.91 -7.03 -0.51
CA LYS A 73 -18.90 -7.35 0.53
C LYS A 73 -20.18 -6.52 0.49
N TYR A 74 -20.14 -5.30 -0.02
CA TYR A 74 -21.26 -4.37 0.00
C TYR A 74 -21.86 -4.24 -1.40
N LYS A 75 -23.05 -4.84 -1.59
CA LYS A 75 -23.80 -4.82 -2.85
C LYS A 75 -24.93 -3.81 -2.76
N CYS A 76 -25.15 -3.06 -3.83
CA CYS A 76 -26.35 -2.27 -4.01
C CYS A 76 -27.56 -3.20 -4.15
N ARG A 77 -28.72 -2.80 -3.60
CA ARG A 77 -29.96 -3.57 -3.73
C ARG A 77 -30.71 -3.25 -5.01
N GLU A 78 -30.45 -2.10 -5.60
CA GLU A 78 -31.20 -1.57 -6.76
C GLU A 78 -30.43 -1.75 -8.08
N CYS A 79 -29.12 -2.00 -8.03
CA CYS A 79 -28.32 -2.25 -9.22
C CYS A 79 -27.15 -3.23 -8.95
N PRO A 80 -26.45 -3.71 -10.00
CA PRO A 80 -25.32 -4.64 -9.86
C PRO A 80 -24.06 -4.06 -9.22
N PHE A 81 -24.08 -2.79 -8.78
CA PHE A 81 -22.91 -2.15 -8.18
C PHE A 81 -22.52 -2.84 -6.88
N ALA A 82 -21.22 -3.08 -6.70
CA ALA A 82 -20.67 -3.61 -5.47
C ALA A 82 -19.31 -2.98 -5.14
N THR A 83 -19.09 -2.76 -3.86
CA THR A 83 -17.87 -2.16 -3.29
C THR A 83 -17.45 -2.91 -2.03
N ASN A 84 -16.21 -2.70 -1.62
CA ASN A 84 -15.62 -3.28 -0.41
C ASN A 84 -15.69 -2.31 0.80
N THR A 85 -16.30 -1.12 0.63
CA THR A 85 -16.48 -0.15 1.73
C THR A 85 -17.94 0.28 1.88
N LEU A 86 -18.40 0.39 3.14
CA LEU A 86 -19.76 0.87 3.43
C LEU A 86 -19.98 2.32 2.99
N SER A 87 -18.96 3.18 3.14
CA SER A 87 -19.04 4.57 2.68
C SER A 87 -19.23 4.65 1.18
N GLY A 88 -18.51 3.83 0.41
CA GLY A 88 -18.67 3.76 -1.04
C GLY A 88 -20.09 3.34 -1.45
N LEU A 89 -20.69 2.39 -0.71
CA LEU A 89 -22.07 1.96 -0.98
C LEU A 89 -23.08 3.07 -0.65
N ARG A 90 -22.91 3.75 0.49
CA ARG A 90 -23.78 4.88 0.88
C ARG A 90 -23.73 6.03 -0.11
N SER A 91 -22.52 6.42 -0.52
CA SER A 91 -22.34 7.46 -1.53
C SER A 91 -22.91 7.06 -2.89
N HIS A 92 -22.71 5.80 -3.30
CA HIS A 92 -23.32 5.27 -4.51
C HIS A 92 -24.85 5.32 -4.45
N SER A 93 -25.45 4.83 -3.36
CA SER A 93 -26.89 4.86 -3.16
C SER A 93 -27.39 6.29 -3.28
N TYR A 94 -26.91 7.21 -2.45
CA TYR A 94 -27.38 8.61 -2.45
C TYR A 94 -27.22 9.34 -3.78
N ALA A 95 -26.17 9.03 -4.55
CA ALA A 95 -25.90 9.72 -5.81
C ALA A 95 -26.63 9.11 -7.01
N GLN A 96 -27.17 7.90 -6.90
CA GLN A 96 -27.74 7.14 -8.02
C GLN A 96 -29.19 6.68 -7.79
N HIS A 97 -29.65 6.68 -6.53
CA HIS A 97 -30.95 6.19 -6.06
C HIS A 97 -31.49 7.13 -4.96
#